data_AF-A0A7C7NLA7-F1
#
_entry.id   AF-A0A7C7NLA7-F1
#
_cell.length_a   1.000
_cell.length_b   1.000
_cell.length_c   1.000
_cell.angle_alpha   90.00
_cell.angle_beta   90.00
_cell.angle_gamma   90.00
#
_symmetry.space_group_name_H-M   'P 1'
#
loop_
_entity.id
_entity.type
_entity.pdbx_description
1 polymer ?
#
loop_
_entity_poly.entity_id
_entity_poly.type
_entity_poly.pdbx_seq_one_letter_code
_entity_poly.pdbx_strand_id
1 'polypeptide(L)'
;MRLFFSLALIGFFSTFSAQSVITFPYNPDSDGNAFVATPDMLETLSVFGSVFTPAEIQIDGVGLLQVIQELQNQLAVLQQSIDDNALPDGILSGDYLIWNGTAWMPEHPVDDCGVLNGDNSTCTDCCGVVNGDGSTCDGACGACNDDTSCLDDCGVLNGDNSTCLEGCMDPLACDYDPSAAIQAVTAISGTGSLSFTWLSVGDYASEISWAVDGTTYAAGDTPALTLPVGTYTITGYDSYGDGWNGGELLITDDVSGTCVTLVVTGSSSSVSIDVTDVTDGGGALICDYTSCAGCTDTTACNYDAAATQDDGSCATDDLCGVCGGDNSTC
;
A
#
# COMPACT_ATOMS: atom_id res chain seq x y z
N MET A 1 -22.74 -75.92 46.54
CA MET A 1 -22.55 -74.58 45.94
C MET A 1 -21.32 -74.66 45.05
N ARG A 2 -21.53 -74.51 43.73
CA ARG A 2 -20.58 -74.70 42.60
C ARG A 2 -19.94 -76.10 42.49
N LEU A 3 -20.57 -76.96 41.68
CA LEU A 3 -20.03 -78.23 41.20
C LEU A 3 -20.36 -78.43 39.71
N PHE A 4 -19.48 -79.22 39.09
CA PHE A 4 -19.21 -79.49 37.68
C PHE A 4 -20.32 -80.21 36.87
N PHE A 5 -20.26 -80.03 35.54
CA PHE A 5 -20.53 -80.95 34.41
C PHE A 5 -21.84 -81.77 34.34
N SER A 6 -22.55 -81.72 33.22
CA SER A 6 -22.45 -82.73 32.12
C SER A 6 -23.63 -82.69 31.13
N LEU A 7 -23.31 -83.16 29.92
CA LEU A 7 -23.96 -83.25 28.61
C LEU A 7 -25.26 -84.08 28.44
N ALA A 8 -25.84 -83.90 27.22
CA ALA A 8 -26.70 -84.76 26.37
C ALA A 8 -28.22 -84.53 26.51
N LEU A 9 -28.96 -83.95 25.53
CA LEU A 9 -29.16 -84.19 24.08
C LEU A 9 -29.75 -85.57 23.75
N ILE A 10 -30.86 -85.55 22.97
CA ILE A 10 -31.40 -86.52 21.97
C ILE A 10 -32.94 -86.42 22.03
N GLY A 11 -33.71 -86.19 20.95
CA GLY A 11 -33.41 -86.06 19.53
C GLY A 11 -34.68 -86.22 18.69
N PHE A 12 -34.49 -86.09 17.36
CA PHE A 12 -35.26 -86.68 16.26
C PHE A 12 -36.59 -86.02 15.79
N PHE A 13 -36.99 -86.00 14.50
CA PHE A 13 -36.56 -86.68 13.26
C PHE A 13 -37.00 -85.86 12.02
N SER A 14 -36.06 -85.57 11.10
CA SER A 14 -36.05 -85.72 9.62
C SER A 14 -37.23 -85.38 8.69
N THR A 15 -36.90 -84.84 7.49
CA THR A 15 -37.03 -85.56 6.19
C THR A 15 -36.08 -85.00 5.12
N PHE A 16 -35.54 -85.89 4.29
CA PHE A 16 -34.50 -85.74 3.28
C PHE A 16 -35.08 -85.38 1.89
N SER A 17 -34.43 -84.48 1.14
CA SER A 17 -34.46 -84.41 -0.33
C SER A 17 -33.05 -84.73 -0.82
N ALA A 18 -32.90 -85.62 -1.80
CA ALA A 18 -31.60 -85.98 -2.35
C ALA A 18 -31.04 -84.79 -3.16
N GLN A 19 -30.10 -84.06 -2.58
CA GLN A 19 -29.34 -83.01 -3.25
C GLN A 19 -28.29 -83.68 -4.15
N SER A 20 -28.19 -83.27 -5.41
CA SER A 20 -27.08 -83.64 -6.29
C SER A 20 -25.78 -83.21 -5.62
N VAL A 21 -24.94 -84.19 -5.28
CA VAL A 21 -23.66 -83.92 -4.60
C VAL A 21 -22.63 -83.56 -5.67
N ILE A 22 -22.24 -82.30 -5.71
CA ILE A 22 -21.10 -81.85 -6.52
C ILE A 22 -19.82 -82.35 -5.84
N THR A 23 -19.00 -83.13 -6.56
CA THR A 23 -17.69 -83.59 -6.10
C THR A 23 -16.61 -82.58 -6.46
N PHE A 24 -15.81 -82.18 -5.46
CA PHE A 24 -14.71 -81.22 -5.65
C PHE A 24 -13.39 -81.91 -6.04
N PRO A 25 -12.55 -81.25 -6.87
CA PRO A 25 -12.76 -79.93 -7.47
C PRO A 25 -13.81 -79.96 -8.60
N TYR A 26 -14.68 -78.93 -8.64
CA TYR A 26 -15.78 -78.82 -9.60
C TYR A 26 -15.45 -77.78 -10.67
N ASN A 27 -15.53 -78.19 -11.93
CA ASN A 27 -15.47 -77.28 -13.08
C ASN A 27 -16.91 -76.88 -13.47
N PRO A 28 -17.30 -75.60 -13.37
CA PRO A 28 -18.65 -75.16 -13.72
C PRO A 28 -18.94 -75.19 -15.21
N ASP A 29 -17.93 -75.31 -16.07
CA ASP A 29 -18.07 -75.46 -17.52
C ASP A 29 -18.68 -76.83 -17.87
N SER A 30 -20.01 -76.88 -17.91
CA SER A 30 -20.78 -78.11 -18.09
C SER A 30 -20.74 -78.62 -19.53
N ASP A 31 -20.58 -77.72 -20.50
CA ASP A 31 -20.53 -78.07 -21.92
C ASP A 31 -19.10 -78.28 -22.46
N GLY A 32 -18.07 -77.95 -21.66
CA GLY A 32 -16.66 -78.23 -21.93
C GLY A 32 -16.04 -77.32 -22.99
N ASN A 33 -16.62 -76.14 -23.21
CA ASN A 33 -16.18 -75.20 -24.24
C ASN A 33 -15.09 -74.21 -23.77
N ALA A 34 -14.67 -74.31 -22.50
CA ALA A 34 -13.71 -73.46 -21.80
C ALA A 34 -14.17 -72.03 -21.47
N PHE A 35 -15.46 -71.72 -21.62
CA PHE A 35 -16.08 -70.46 -21.21
C PHE A 35 -17.23 -70.72 -20.24
N VAL A 36 -17.18 -70.10 -19.06
CA VAL A 36 -18.31 -70.15 -18.11
C VAL A 36 -19.31 -69.05 -18.46
N ALA A 37 -20.44 -69.42 -19.05
CA ALA A 37 -21.53 -68.52 -19.41
C ALA A 37 -22.76 -68.71 -18.52
N THR A 38 -23.79 -67.88 -18.73
CA THR A 38 -25.02 -67.90 -17.94
C THR A 38 -25.73 -69.27 -17.91
N PRO A 39 -25.74 -70.06 -19.01
CA PRO A 39 -26.29 -71.42 -19.00
C PRO A 39 -25.52 -72.39 -18.08
N ASP A 40 -24.19 -72.28 -18.03
CA ASP A 40 -23.31 -73.14 -17.20
C ASP A 40 -23.55 -72.90 -15.71
N MET A 41 -23.84 -71.65 -15.34
CA MET A 41 -24.12 -71.25 -13.97
C MET A 41 -25.52 -71.60 -13.47
N LEU A 42 -26.44 -72.01 -14.36
CA LEU A 42 -27.84 -72.27 -14.02
C LEU A 42 -28.00 -73.51 -13.14
N GLU A 43 -27.14 -74.52 -13.35
CA GLU A 43 -27.11 -75.75 -12.55
C GLU A 43 -26.58 -75.48 -11.14
N THR A 44 -25.56 -74.63 -11.00
CA THR A 44 -24.93 -74.28 -9.71
C THR A 44 -25.78 -73.31 -8.88
N LEU A 45 -26.46 -72.35 -9.52
CA LEU A 45 -27.38 -71.41 -8.86
C LEU A 45 -28.58 -72.11 -8.19
N SER A 46 -29.00 -73.25 -8.73
CA SER A 46 -30.07 -74.07 -8.14
C SER A 46 -29.67 -74.76 -6.83
N VAL A 47 -28.36 -74.96 -6.60
CA VAL A 47 -27.79 -75.68 -5.45
C VAL A 47 -27.38 -74.74 -4.32
N PHE A 48 -26.85 -73.55 -4.63
CA PHE A 48 -26.25 -72.65 -3.63
C PHE A 48 -27.02 -71.35 -3.36
N GLY A 49 -28.07 -71.03 -4.13
CA GLY A 49 -28.80 -69.77 -3.96
C GLY A 49 -27.93 -68.53 -4.23
N SER A 50 -28.41 -67.34 -3.83
CA SER A 50 -27.81 -66.04 -4.19
C SER A 50 -26.59 -65.64 -3.35
N VAL A 51 -25.88 -66.57 -2.71
CA VAL A 51 -24.79 -66.24 -1.78
C VAL A 51 -23.54 -67.05 -2.15
N PHE A 52 -22.72 -66.49 -3.02
CA PHE A 52 -21.35 -66.97 -3.24
C PHE A 52 -20.41 -66.22 -2.30
N THR A 53 -19.49 -66.94 -1.65
CA THR A 53 -18.34 -66.28 -1.02
C THR A 53 -17.19 -66.21 -2.03
N PRO A 54 -16.41 -65.11 -2.10
CA PRO A 54 -15.31 -64.97 -3.08
C PRO A 54 -14.22 -66.07 -2.99
N ALA A 55 -14.19 -66.86 -1.91
CA ALA A 55 -13.28 -67.98 -1.73
C ALA A 55 -13.67 -69.24 -2.53
N GLU A 56 -14.91 -69.32 -3.02
CA GLU A 56 -15.44 -70.48 -3.74
C GLU A 56 -15.27 -70.36 -5.27
N ILE A 57 -14.88 -69.18 -5.76
CA ILE A 57 -14.66 -68.93 -7.19
C ILE A 57 -13.18 -69.13 -7.50
N GLN A 58 -12.87 -70.11 -8.34
CA GLN A 58 -11.54 -70.34 -8.88
C GLN A 58 -11.52 -70.08 -10.38
N ILE A 59 -10.49 -69.39 -10.85
CA ILE A 59 -10.17 -69.19 -12.26
C ILE A 59 -8.88 -69.98 -12.50
N ASP A 60 -8.91 -70.97 -13.40
CA ASP A 60 -7.78 -71.86 -13.71
C ASP A 60 -7.14 -72.53 -12.48
N GLY A 61 -7.96 -72.88 -11.49
CA GLY A 61 -7.51 -73.50 -10.23
C GLY A 61 -6.93 -72.52 -9.21
N VAL A 62 -6.97 -71.22 -9.48
CA VAL A 62 -6.52 -70.14 -8.58
C VAL A 62 -7.73 -69.39 -8.02
N GLY A 63 -7.77 -69.17 -6.70
CA GLY A 63 -8.88 -68.44 -6.07
C GLY A 63 -8.98 -67.00 -6.57
N LEU A 64 -10.20 -66.50 -6.79
CA LEU A 64 -10.49 -65.16 -7.31
C LEU A 64 -9.79 -64.04 -6.51
N LEU A 65 -9.70 -64.19 -5.18
CA LEU A 65 -9.00 -63.22 -4.33
C LEU A 65 -7.51 -63.09 -4.68
N GLN A 66 -6.87 -64.21 -5.03
CA GLN A 66 -5.45 -64.23 -5.42
C GLN A 66 -5.26 -63.59 -6.80
N VAL A 67 -6.19 -63.80 -7.73
CA VAL A 67 -6.18 -63.15 -9.06
C VAL A 67 -6.34 -61.63 -8.91
N ILE A 68 -7.25 -61.16 -8.05
CA ILE A 68 -7.45 -59.73 -7.77
C ILE A 68 -6.18 -59.09 -7.18
N GLN A 69 -5.54 -59.78 -6.23
CA GLN A 69 -4.32 -59.27 -5.61
C GLN A 69 -3.18 -59.11 -6.62
N GLU A 70 -3.04 -60.04 -7.57
CA GLU A 70 -2.03 -59.97 -8.62
C GLU A 70 -2.28 -58.79 -9.57
N LEU A 71 -3.53 -58.57 -9.97
CA LEU A 71 -3.90 -57.42 -10.81
C LEU A 71 -3.63 -56.08 -10.11
N GLN A 72 -3.86 -55.99 -8.80
CA GLN A 72 -3.54 -54.80 -8.02
C GLN A 72 -2.03 -54.54 -7.98
N ASN A 73 -1.22 -55.59 -7.84
CA ASN A 73 0.24 -55.47 -7.89
C ASN A 73 0.71 -54.95 -9.26
N GLN A 74 0.15 -55.48 -10.35
CA GLN A 74 0.48 -55.02 -11.71
C GLN A 74 0.09 -53.56 -11.93
N LEU A 75 -1.07 -53.13 -11.43
CA LEU A 75 -1.50 -51.74 -11.51
C LEU A 75 -0.55 -50.79 -10.76
N ALA A 76 -0.05 -51.20 -9.58
CA ALA A 76 0.91 -50.41 -8.81
C ALA A 76 2.24 -50.25 -9.54
N VAL A 77 2.76 -51.32 -10.17
CA VAL A 77 3.97 -51.25 -11.00
C VAL A 77 3.78 -50.31 -12.19
N LEU A 78 2.62 -50.35 -12.83
CA LEU A 78 2.31 -49.47 -13.96
C LEU A 78 2.26 -48.00 -13.53
N GLN A 79 1.66 -47.71 -12.38
CA GLN A 79 1.59 -46.36 -11.83
C GLN A 79 3.00 -45.82 -11.52
N GLN A 80 3.86 -46.64 -10.91
CA GLN A 80 5.26 -46.25 -10.66
C GLN A 80 5.99 -45.94 -11.97
N SER A 81 5.78 -46.74 -13.03
CA SER A 81 6.38 -46.48 -14.33
C SER A 81 5.87 -45.18 -14.97
N ILE A 82 4.65 -44.75 -14.68
CA ILE A 82 4.13 -43.45 -15.13
C ILE A 82 4.82 -42.34 -14.35
N ASP A 83 4.92 -42.47 -13.03
CA ASP A 83 5.52 -41.47 -12.16
C ASP A 83 7.03 -41.28 -12.45
N ASP A 84 7.75 -42.37 -12.74
CA ASP A 84 9.18 -42.33 -13.11
C ASP A 84 9.44 -41.66 -14.48
N ASN A 85 8.44 -41.61 -15.36
CA ASN A 85 8.55 -41.03 -16.70
C ASN A 85 7.77 -39.71 -16.85
N ALA A 86 7.06 -39.27 -15.82
CA ALA A 86 6.36 -37.99 -15.82
C ALA A 86 7.38 -36.85 -15.74
N LEU A 87 7.22 -35.85 -16.61
CA LEU A 87 7.93 -34.59 -16.45
C LEU A 87 7.44 -33.91 -15.16
N PRO A 88 8.32 -33.29 -14.36
CA PRO A 88 7.92 -32.47 -13.22
C PRO A 88 6.86 -31.42 -13.60
N ASP A 89 5.94 -31.15 -12.68
CA ASP A 89 4.92 -30.11 -12.87
C ASP A 89 5.56 -28.76 -13.23
N GLY A 90 5.05 -28.10 -14.27
CA GLY A 90 5.46 -26.76 -14.69
C GLY A 90 6.51 -26.67 -15.80
N ILE A 91 6.97 -27.79 -16.36
CA ILE A 91 7.91 -27.80 -17.50
C ILE A 91 7.15 -27.59 -18.82
N LEU A 92 7.56 -26.58 -19.59
CA LEU A 92 6.99 -26.27 -20.91
C LEU A 92 7.75 -27.00 -22.01
N SER A 93 7.09 -27.20 -23.15
CA SER A 93 7.73 -27.76 -24.34
C SER A 93 8.80 -26.80 -24.87
N GLY A 94 10.08 -27.21 -24.75
CA GLY A 94 11.23 -26.40 -25.18
C GLY A 94 12.25 -26.11 -24.07
N ASP A 95 11.92 -26.40 -22.81
CA ASP A 95 12.83 -26.19 -21.69
C ASP A 95 14.00 -27.19 -21.72
N TYR A 96 15.20 -26.70 -21.43
CA TYR A 96 16.40 -27.53 -21.28
C TYR A 96 16.45 -28.12 -19.86
N LEU A 97 16.90 -29.38 -19.76
CA LEU A 97 16.98 -30.11 -18.49
C LEU A 97 18.43 -30.47 -18.18
N ILE A 98 18.86 -30.24 -16.94
CA ILE A 98 20.15 -30.69 -16.42
C ILE A 98 19.94 -31.94 -15.55
N TRP A 99 20.76 -32.96 -15.78
CA TRP A 99 20.81 -34.16 -14.94
C TRP A 99 21.65 -33.89 -13.69
N ASN A 100 21.04 -33.96 -12.50
CA ASN A 100 21.73 -33.70 -11.22
C ASN A 100 22.32 -34.95 -10.56
N GLY A 101 22.23 -36.12 -11.21
CA GLY A 101 22.67 -37.41 -10.66
C GLY A 101 21.54 -38.31 -10.13
N THR A 102 20.37 -37.75 -9.83
CA THR A 102 19.19 -38.49 -9.33
C THR A 102 17.90 -38.18 -10.08
N ALA A 103 17.76 -37.00 -10.69
CA ALA A 103 16.62 -36.58 -11.49
C ALA A 103 17.01 -35.55 -12.57
N TRP A 104 16.16 -35.40 -13.58
CA TRP A 104 16.22 -34.27 -14.52
C TRP A 104 15.59 -33.05 -13.84
N MET A 105 16.35 -31.96 -13.74
CA MET A 105 15.88 -30.68 -13.22
C MET A 105 15.84 -29.64 -14.34
N PRO A 106 14.86 -28.73 -14.37
CA PRO A 106 14.89 -27.61 -15.31
C PRO A 106 16.12 -26.75 -15.05
N GLU A 107 16.86 -26.42 -16.12
CA GLU A 107 17.80 -25.31 -16.04
C GLU A 107 16.96 -24.04 -16.14
N HIS A 108 16.89 -23.28 -15.05
CA HIS A 108 16.30 -21.96 -15.08
C HIS A 108 17.37 -21.03 -15.65
N PRO A 109 17.26 -20.54 -16.91
CA PRO A 109 18.16 -19.50 -17.36
C PRO A 109 17.97 -18.32 -16.43
N VAL A 110 19.03 -17.98 -15.71
CA VAL A 110 19.09 -16.67 -15.07
C VAL A 110 19.13 -15.63 -16.17
N ASP A 111 18.43 -14.53 -15.97
CA ASP A 111 18.53 -13.37 -16.84
C ASP A 111 19.91 -12.69 -16.67
N ASP A 112 20.18 -11.63 -17.42
CA ASP A 112 21.46 -10.90 -17.35
C ASP A 112 21.67 -10.18 -16.00
N CYS A 113 20.64 -10.17 -15.13
CA CYS A 113 20.68 -9.69 -13.76
C CYS A 113 20.97 -10.80 -12.74
N GLY A 114 21.03 -12.07 -13.18
CA GLY A 114 21.21 -13.22 -12.30
C GLY A 114 19.91 -13.71 -11.65
N VAL A 115 18.74 -13.26 -12.12
CA VAL A 115 17.42 -13.63 -11.58
C VAL A 115 16.85 -14.82 -12.35
N LEU A 116 16.44 -15.85 -11.63
CA LEU A 116 15.84 -17.07 -12.23
C LEU A 116 14.51 -16.73 -12.92
N ASN A 117 14.41 -17.06 -14.21
CA ASN A 117 13.26 -16.70 -15.06
C ASN A 117 12.98 -15.18 -15.08
N GLY A 118 14.00 -14.35 -14.86
CA GLY A 118 13.87 -12.89 -14.96
C GLY A 118 13.77 -12.42 -16.41
N ASP A 119 13.34 -11.16 -16.60
CA ASP A 119 13.18 -10.49 -17.88
C ASP A 119 14.13 -9.30 -18.04
N ASN A 120 15.24 -9.29 -17.28
CA ASN A 120 16.21 -8.22 -17.13
C ASN A 120 15.70 -6.96 -16.41
N SER A 121 14.41 -6.85 -16.06
CA SER A 121 13.85 -5.62 -15.45
C SER A 121 14.50 -5.24 -14.12
N THR A 122 15.02 -6.21 -13.37
CA THR A 122 15.59 -5.99 -12.04
C THR A 122 16.95 -5.28 -12.01
N CYS A 123 17.67 -5.25 -13.14
CA CYS A 123 18.94 -4.55 -13.29
C CYS A 123 19.00 -3.67 -14.53
N THR A 124 17.87 -3.53 -15.23
CA THR A 124 17.74 -2.55 -16.30
C THR A 124 17.66 -1.17 -15.68
N ASP A 125 18.56 -0.27 -16.07
CA ASP A 125 18.50 1.12 -15.63
C ASP A 125 17.31 1.86 -16.27
N CYS A 126 17.14 3.11 -15.86
CA CYS A 126 16.11 4.00 -16.39
C CYS A 126 16.22 4.30 -17.90
N CYS A 127 17.36 4.00 -18.52
CA CYS A 127 17.60 4.16 -19.95
C CYS A 127 17.23 2.91 -20.75
N GLY A 128 16.76 1.85 -20.07
CA GLY A 128 16.52 0.56 -20.70
C GLY A 128 17.81 -0.24 -20.92
N VAL A 129 18.92 0.12 -20.27
CA VAL A 129 20.20 -0.57 -20.39
C VAL A 129 20.38 -1.53 -19.22
N VAL A 130 20.47 -2.83 -19.53
CA VAL A 130 20.75 -3.89 -18.57
C VAL A 130 22.13 -3.70 -17.94
N ASN A 131 22.20 -3.70 -16.61
CA ASN A 131 23.39 -3.38 -15.81
C ASN A 131 23.98 -1.99 -16.11
N GLY A 132 23.17 -1.05 -16.61
CA GLY A 132 23.56 0.34 -16.80
C GLY A 132 23.57 1.14 -15.50
N ASP A 133 24.24 2.29 -15.51
CA ASP A 133 24.32 3.23 -14.39
C ASP A 133 23.43 4.47 -14.56
N GLY A 134 22.57 4.50 -15.59
CA GLY A 134 21.69 5.62 -15.92
C GLY A 134 22.35 6.73 -16.75
N SER A 135 23.68 6.79 -16.80
CA SER A 135 24.41 7.94 -17.37
C SER A 135 24.17 8.18 -18.87
N THR A 136 23.72 7.16 -19.60
CA THR A 136 23.50 7.24 -21.05
C THR A 136 22.24 7.99 -21.46
N CYS A 137 21.31 8.22 -20.53
CA CYS A 137 20.11 9.01 -20.74
C CYS A 137 19.90 10.05 -19.63
N ASP A 138 20.95 10.40 -18.88
CA ASP A 138 20.88 11.50 -17.92
C ASP A 138 20.37 12.75 -18.63
N GLY A 139 19.34 13.36 -18.02
CA GLY A 139 18.79 14.61 -18.50
C GLY A 139 19.66 15.78 -18.06
N ALA A 140 19.27 16.99 -18.46
CA ALA A 140 19.98 18.21 -18.09
C ALA A 140 19.95 18.51 -16.58
N CYS A 141 19.03 17.87 -15.84
CA CYS A 141 18.84 18.06 -14.40
C CYS A 141 19.34 16.94 -13.50
N GLY A 142 19.85 15.85 -14.06
CA GLY A 142 20.38 14.76 -13.27
C GLY A 142 20.11 13.40 -13.86
N ALA A 143 20.14 12.39 -12.98
CA ALA A 143 20.08 11.01 -13.40
C ALA A 143 18.74 10.71 -14.10
N CYS A 144 18.81 10.04 -15.25
CA CYS A 144 17.68 9.39 -15.91
C CYS A 144 16.54 10.28 -16.48
N ASN A 145 16.68 10.76 -17.72
CA ASN A 145 15.70 11.54 -18.48
C ASN A 145 15.07 12.69 -17.67
N ASP A 146 15.80 13.19 -16.69
CA ASP A 146 15.35 14.21 -15.79
C ASP A 146 15.74 15.57 -16.34
N ASP A 147 14.80 16.18 -17.04
CA ASP A 147 14.89 17.57 -17.53
C ASP A 147 14.04 18.51 -16.66
N THR A 148 13.56 18.05 -15.49
CA THR A 148 12.58 18.80 -14.69
C THR A 148 12.98 19.09 -13.25
N SER A 149 13.81 18.25 -12.61
CA SER A 149 14.13 18.40 -11.17
C SER A 149 15.03 19.58 -10.82
N CYS A 150 15.74 20.13 -11.81
CA CYS A 150 16.59 21.30 -11.68
C CYS A 150 16.01 22.53 -12.37
N LEU A 151 14.77 22.45 -12.85
CA LEU A 151 14.07 23.63 -13.29
C LEU A 151 13.86 24.54 -12.09
N ASP A 152 14.15 25.82 -12.26
CA ASP A 152 13.75 26.84 -11.31
C ASP A 152 12.22 27.07 -11.35
N ASP A 153 11.69 27.97 -10.52
CA ASP A 153 10.24 28.21 -10.44
C ASP A 153 9.65 28.75 -11.76
N CYS A 154 10.50 29.15 -12.69
CA CYS A 154 10.15 29.66 -14.02
C CYS A 154 10.37 28.65 -15.15
N GLY A 155 10.70 27.41 -14.81
CA GLY A 155 10.94 26.38 -15.80
C GLY A 155 12.27 26.57 -16.54
N VAL A 156 13.25 27.25 -15.94
CA VAL A 156 14.59 27.42 -16.50
C VAL A 156 15.53 26.38 -15.90
N LEU A 157 16.15 25.59 -16.77
CA LEU A 157 17.12 24.55 -16.38
C LEU A 157 18.31 25.16 -15.61
N ASN A 158 18.54 24.68 -14.39
CA ASN A 158 19.56 25.19 -13.47
C ASN A 158 19.47 26.71 -13.25
N GLY A 159 18.26 27.27 -13.32
CA GLY A 159 18.01 28.67 -13.05
C GLY A 159 18.13 29.00 -11.56
N ASP A 160 18.27 30.28 -11.24
CA ASP A 160 18.35 30.82 -9.88
C ASP A 160 17.17 31.76 -9.58
N ASN A 161 16.04 31.57 -10.29
CA ASN A 161 14.83 32.41 -10.25
C ASN A 161 15.04 33.87 -10.72
N SER A 162 16.25 34.26 -11.16
CA SER A 162 16.52 35.66 -11.56
C SER A 162 15.84 36.11 -12.85
N THR A 163 15.34 35.16 -13.66
CA THR A 163 14.65 35.44 -14.92
C THR A 163 13.12 35.41 -14.79
N CYS A 164 12.64 35.14 -13.60
CA CYS A 164 11.23 35.05 -13.32
C CYS A 164 10.53 36.39 -13.46
N LEU A 165 9.33 36.36 -14.07
CA LEU A 165 8.44 37.49 -14.01
C LEU A 165 7.80 37.50 -12.62
N GLU A 166 8.20 38.49 -11.81
CA GLU A 166 7.59 38.79 -10.52
C GLU A 166 6.28 39.55 -10.73
N GLY A 167 5.19 39.10 -10.10
CA GLY A 167 3.87 39.74 -10.14
C GLY A 167 2.91 39.13 -9.13
N CYS A 168 1.78 39.79 -8.84
CA CYS A 168 0.80 39.23 -7.91
C CYS A 168 0.05 38.06 -8.57
N MET A 169 0.09 36.87 -7.95
CA MET A 169 -0.60 35.68 -8.48
C MET A 169 -2.01 35.47 -7.90
N ASP A 170 -2.48 36.34 -7.01
CA ASP A 170 -3.84 36.28 -6.45
C ASP A 170 -4.85 36.94 -7.40
N PRO A 171 -5.82 36.20 -7.97
CA PRO A 171 -6.87 36.75 -8.82
C PRO A 171 -7.78 37.78 -8.16
N LEU A 172 -7.77 37.88 -6.83
CA LEU A 172 -8.50 38.87 -6.04
C LEU A 172 -7.69 40.15 -5.81
N ALA A 173 -6.46 40.22 -6.27
CA ALA A 173 -5.70 41.46 -6.21
C ALA A 173 -6.02 42.37 -7.39
N CYS A 174 -5.96 43.67 -7.15
CA CYS A 174 -6.09 44.74 -8.15
C CYS A 174 -4.94 44.74 -9.16
N ASP A 175 -3.77 44.24 -8.78
CA ASP A 175 -2.57 44.10 -9.60
C ASP A 175 -2.26 42.65 -10.00
N TYR A 176 -3.28 41.79 -10.01
CA TYR A 176 -3.16 40.41 -10.47
C TYR A 176 -2.49 40.30 -11.84
N ASP A 177 -1.41 39.53 -11.91
CA ASP A 177 -0.67 39.20 -13.13
C ASP A 177 -0.71 37.68 -13.38
N PRO A 178 -1.53 37.21 -14.35
CA PRO A 178 -1.61 35.79 -14.70
C PRO A 178 -0.34 35.24 -15.39
N SER A 179 0.61 36.12 -15.76
CA SER A 179 1.90 35.74 -16.35
C SER A 179 3.04 35.69 -15.34
N ALA A 180 2.79 36.08 -14.08
CA ALA A 180 3.74 35.93 -13.00
C ALA A 180 4.02 34.45 -12.72
N ALA A 181 5.30 34.09 -12.72
CA ALA A 181 5.76 32.75 -12.37
C ALA A 181 6.27 32.69 -10.92
N ILE A 182 6.57 33.85 -10.33
CA ILE A 182 6.87 34.02 -8.91
C ILE A 182 6.01 35.16 -8.35
N GLN A 183 5.50 34.96 -7.14
CA GLN A 183 4.73 35.95 -6.41
C GLN A 183 5.57 37.22 -6.15
N ALA A 184 5.02 38.39 -6.48
CA ALA A 184 5.64 39.69 -6.19
C ALA A 184 5.81 39.86 -4.68
N VAL A 185 7.04 39.70 -4.22
CA VAL A 185 7.49 40.04 -2.88
C VAL A 185 8.44 41.21 -3.07
N THR A 186 8.14 42.37 -2.49
CA THR A 186 9.16 43.43 -2.45
C THR A 186 10.30 42.90 -1.61
N ALA A 187 11.53 43.01 -2.13
CA ALA A 187 12.76 42.60 -1.48
C ALA A 187 12.66 42.81 0.05
N ILE A 188 12.84 41.71 0.78
CA ILE A 188 12.67 41.58 2.21
C ILE A 188 13.82 42.33 2.91
N SER A 189 13.88 43.66 2.72
CA SER A 189 14.85 44.53 3.39
C SER A 189 14.19 45.08 4.64
N GLY A 190 14.77 44.77 5.80
CA GLY A 190 14.23 45.19 7.08
C GLY A 190 14.58 44.21 8.19
N THR A 191 14.21 44.57 9.41
CA THR A 191 14.38 43.73 10.60
C THR A 191 13.09 43.70 11.41
N GLY A 192 12.61 42.51 11.74
CA GLY A 192 11.49 42.29 12.65
C GLY A 192 11.95 41.75 14.00
N SER A 193 11.01 41.32 14.84
CA SER A 193 11.34 40.72 16.14
C SER A 193 10.40 39.57 16.49
N LEU A 194 10.98 38.45 16.94
CA LEU A 194 10.24 37.33 17.54
C LEU A 194 10.36 37.36 19.06
N SER A 195 9.21 37.18 19.71
CA SER A 195 9.13 36.87 21.13
C SER A 195 8.64 35.44 21.37
N PHE A 196 9.11 34.87 22.47
CA PHE A 196 8.89 33.47 22.83
C PHE A 196 8.32 33.40 24.24
N THR A 197 7.19 32.72 24.39
CA THR A 197 6.49 32.55 25.67
C THR A 197 6.16 31.08 25.90
N TRP A 198 6.67 30.51 26.98
CA TRP A 198 6.28 29.17 27.41
C TRP A 198 4.90 29.21 28.07
N LEU A 199 3.91 28.61 27.42
CA LEU A 199 2.58 28.41 28.01
C LEU A 199 2.65 27.31 29.09
N SER A 200 3.49 26.32 28.84
CA SER A 200 3.88 25.26 29.78
C SER A 200 5.26 24.74 29.36
N VAL A 201 6.19 24.55 30.28
CA VAL A 201 7.53 24.00 29.97
C VAL A 201 7.51 22.47 29.82
N GLY A 202 6.38 21.83 30.14
CA GLY A 202 6.25 20.37 30.15
C GLY A 202 6.85 19.74 31.41
N ASP A 203 6.63 18.43 31.55
CA ASP A 203 6.98 17.69 32.78
C ASP A 203 8.50 17.47 32.96
N TYR A 204 9.28 17.51 31.88
CA TYR A 204 10.69 17.14 31.86
C TYR A 204 11.57 18.15 31.11
N ALA A 205 11.57 19.41 31.55
CA ALA A 205 12.32 20.52 30.95
C ALA A 205 13.78 20.22 30.53
N SER A 206 14.48 19.32 31.22
CA SER A 206 15.88 18.97 30.91
C SER A 206 16.08 18.21 29.60
N GLU A 207 15.05 17.59 29.04
CA GLU A 207 15.14 16.83 27.78
C GLU A 207 14.72 17.67 26.56
N ILE A 208 14.13 18.83 26.82
CA ILE A 208 13.51 19.73 25.85
C ILE A 208 14.52 20.81 25.42
N SER A 209 14.67 20.96 24.11
CA SER A 209 15.40 22.08 23.50
C SER A 209 14.72 22.53 22.22
N TRP A 210 14.99 23.74 21.78
CA TRP A 210 14.42 24.28 20.55
C TRP A 210 15.44 25.14 19.82
N ALA A 211 15.28 25.31 18.51
CA ALA A 211 16.22 26.06 17.72
C ALA A 211 15.52 26.96 16.71
N VAL A 212 16.13 28.10 16.45
CA VAL A 212 15.79 29.04 15.38
C VAL A 212 17.09 29.52 14.77
N ASP A 213 17.14 29.52 13.44
CA ASP A 213 18.32 29.93 12.65
C ASP A 213 19.63 29.24 13.10
N GLY A 214 19.56 27.92 13.35
CA GLY A 214 20.70 27.12 13.78
C GLY A 214 21.19 27.36 15.22
N THR A 215 20.60 28.30 15.95
CA THR A 215 20.91 28.55 17.37
C THR A 215 19.96 27.77 18.27
N THR A 216 20.48 26.98 19.20
CA THR A 216 19.69 26.16 20.13
C THR A 216 19.54 26.81 21.50
N TYR A 217 18.34 26.71 22.05
CA TYR A 217 17.90 27.22 23.35
C TYR A 217 17.34 26.07 24.18
N ALA A 218 17.41 26.19 25.51
CA ALA A 218 16.87 25.22 26.45
C ALA A 218 15.38 25.50 26.74
N ALA A 219 14.71 24.52 27.33
CA ALA A 219 13.37 24.70 27.86
C ALA A 219 13.32 25.83 28.90
N GLY A 220 12.33 26.70 28.79
CA GLY A 220 12.18 27.88 29.64
C GLY A 220 12.93 29.13 29.15
N ASP A 221 13.83 29.01 28.18
CA ASP A 221 14.47 30.19 27.58
C ASP A 221 13.45 31.00 26.78
N THR A 222 13.48 32.33 26.95
CA THR A 222 12.61 33.30 26.26
C THR A 222 13.47 34.43 25.67
N PRO A 223 14.31 34.15 24.67
CA PRO A 223 15.11 35.19 24.03
C PRO A 223 14.18 36.15 23.27
N ALA A 224 14.58 37.41 23.15
CA ALA A 224 13.97 38.31 22.16
C ALA A 224 14.92 38.35 20.96
N LEU A 225 14.45 37.97 19.78
CA LEU A 225 15.29 37.84 18.60
C LEU A 225 14.91 38.90 17.58
N THR A 226 15.85 39.81 17.29
CA THR A 226 15.75 40.69 16.14
C THR A 226 16.34 39.96 14.94
N LEU A 227 15.48 39.61 13.99
CA LEU A 227 15.83 38.83 12.81
C LEU A 227 15.55 39.69 11.56
N PRO A 228 16.31 39.50 10.47
CA PRO A 228 15.85 39.96 9.16
C PRO A 228 14.41 39.54 8.92
N VAL A 229 13.68 40.36 8.18
CA VAL A 229 12.36 39.95 7.70
C VAL A 229 12.48 38.65 6.86
N GLY A 230 11.47 37.79 6.93
CA GLY A 230 11.47 36.50 6.24
C GLY A 230 10.83 35.37 7.03
N THR A 231 10.74 34.17 6.44
CA THR A 231 10.15 32.98 7.07
C THR A 231 11.19 32.20 7.84
N TYR A 232 10.92 31.92 9.12
CA TYR A 232 11.79 31.15 10.00
C TYR A 232 11.13 29.85 10.39
N THR A 233 11.92 28.77 10.38
CA THR A 233 11.52 27.48 10.94
C THR A 233 12.03 27.36 12.36
N ILE A 234 11.12 27.11 13.30
CA ILE A 234 11.43 26.83 14.69
C ILE A 234 11.27 25.34 14.89
N THR A 235 12.36 24.68 15.28
CA THR A 235 12.39 23.24 15.49
C THR A 235 12.56 22.93 16.97
N GLY A 236 11.63 22.16 17.52
CA GLY A 236 11.71 21.59 18.86
C GLY A 236 12.31 20.19 18.82
N TYR A 237 13.07 19.86 19.85
CA TYR A 237 13.73 18.57 20.03
C TYR A 237 13.43 18.00 21.40
N ASP A 238 13.37 16.68 21.44
CA ASP A 238 13.20 15.87 22.63
C ASP A 238 14.24 14.74 22.65
N SER A 239 15.03 14.67 23.73
CA SER A 239 16.17 13.75 23.80
C SER A 239 15.79 12.28 24.00
N TYR A 240 14.56 11.99 24.45
CA TYR A 240 14.08 10.62 24.69
C TYR A 240 13.07 10.15 23.65
N GLY A 241 12.54 11.08 22.85
CA GLY A 241 11.76 10.77 21.66
C GLY A 241 10.29 10.47 21.90
N ASP A 242 9.80 10.72 23.10
CA ASP A 242 8.39 10.60 23.49
C ASP A 242 7.65 11.95 23.48
N GLY A 243 8.39 13.05 23.29
CA GLY A 243 7.86 14.40 23.12
C GLY A 243 7.76 15.18 24.42
N TRP A 244 7.35 16.44 24.33
CA TRP A 244 7.51 17.41 25.43
C TRP A 244 6.53 17.22 26.60
N ASN A 245 5.69 16.19 26.58
CA ASN A 245 4.81 15.82 27.69
C ASN A 245 4.04 17.03 28.27
N GLY A 246 3.33 17.77 27.40
CA GLY A 246 2.58 18.98 27.77
C GLY A 246 3.39 20.28 27.73
N GLY A 247 4.61 20.25 27.19
CA GLY A 247 5.37 21.45 26.85
C GLY A 247 4.79 22.15 25.62
N GLU A 248 4.58 23.46 25.72
CA GLU A 248 3.98 24.32 24.69
C GLU A 248 4.72 25.66 24.64
N LEU A 249 5.33 25.95 23.49
CA LEU A 249 6.03 27.20 23.23
C LEU A 249 5.23 28.06 22.26
N LEU A 250 4.77 29.22 22.70
CA LEU A 250 4.14 30.23 21.85
C LEU A 250 5.22 31.15 21.26
N ILE A 251 5.27 31.22 19.93
CA ILE A 251 6.15 32.12 19.18
C ILE A 251 5.27 33.22 18.60
N THR A 252 5.64 34.47 18.79
CA THR A 252 4.91 35.64 18.29
C THR A 252 5.84 36.54 17.50
N ASP A 253 5.42 36.95 16.31
CA ASP A 253 6.02 38.08 15.62
C ASP A 253 5.50 39.36 16.26
N ASP A 254 6.38 40.09 16.93
CA ASP A 254 6.02 41.27 17.74
C ASP A 254 5.46 42.42 16.89
N VAL A 255 5.69 42.36 15.57
CA VAL A 255 5.25 43.37 14.61
C VAL A 255 3.84 43.08 14.11
N SER A 256 3.60 41.92 13.49
CA SER A 256 2.27 41.57 12.98
C SER A 256 1.31 41.12 14.07
N GLY A 257 1.82 40.66 15.22
CA GLY A 257 1.05 40.00 16.27
C GLY A 257 0.64 38.57 15.91
N THR A 258 1.07 38.05 14.76
CA THR A 258 0.84 36.65 14.37
C THR A 258 1.56 35.74 15.34
N CYS A 259 0.90 34.66 15.75
CA CYS A 259 1.48 33.70 16.68
C CYS A 259 1.22 32.26 16.26
N VAL A 260 2.18 31.40 16.58
CA VAL A 260 2.11 29.95 16.37
C VAL A 260 2.59 29.23 17.62
N THR A 261 1.96 28.11 17.95
CA THR A 261 2.36 27.27 19.08
C THR A 261 3.10 26.04 18.58
N LEU A 262 4.31 25.84 19.10
CA LEU A 262 5.10 24.64 18.88
C LEU A 262 4.84 23.63 20.00
N VAL A 263 4.49 22.42 19.58
CA VAL A 263 4.37 21.22 20.43
C VAL A 263 5.13 20.09 19.75
N VAL A 264 5.84 19.27 20.55
CA VAL A 264 6.60 18.12 20.06
C VAL A 264 6.01 16.84 20.67
N THR A 265 5.64 15.88 19.81
CA THR A 265 5.01 14.59 20.21
C THR A 265 5.90 13.37 19.95
N GLY A 266 7.20 13.60 19.73
CA GLY A 266 8.20 12.58 19.42
C GLY A 266 9.61 13.17 19.60
N SER A 267 10.60 12.73 18.83
CA SER A 267 11.97 13.28 18.95
C SER A 267 12.15 14.71 18.44
N SER A 268 11.32 15.15 17.49
CA SER A 268 11.34 16.52 17.00
C SER A 268 10.03 16.90 16.30
N SER A 269 9.74 18.19 16.26
CA SER A 269 8.66 18.80 15.47
C SER A 269 9.06 20.22 15.11
N SER A 270 8.47 20.79 14.06
CA SER A 270 8.76 22.16 13.64
C SER A 270 7.51 22.92 13.24
N VAL A 271 7.58 24.24 13.39
CA VAL A 271 6.59 25.20 12.90
C VAL A 271 7.31 26.32 12.15
N SER A 272 6.60 26.99 11.24
CA SER A 272 7.12 28.15 10.53
C SER A 272 6.38 29.42 10.97
N ILE A 273 7.10 30.53 11.06
CA ILE A 273 6.55 31.85 11.33
C ILE A 273 7.25 32.89 10.43
N ASP A 274 6.49 33.88 9.97
CA ASP A 274 7.02 35.00 9.22
C ASP A 274 7.39 36.14 10.16
N VAL A 275 8.59 36.69 10.00
CA VAL A 275 9.09 37.89 10.68
C VAL A 275 8.81 39.10 9.80
N THR A 276 8.10 40.10 10.33
CA THR A 276 7.70 41.32 9.62
C THR A 276 8.36 42.58 10.22
N ASP A 277 8.53 43.66 9.45
CA ASP A 277 9.18 44.93 9.89
C ASP A 277 8.16 46.04 10.22
N VAL A 278 8.46 46.86 11.24
CA VAL A 278 7.66 48.01 11.71
C VAL A 278 7.81 49.25 10.81
N THR A 279 8.92 49.39 10.08
CA THR A 279 9.30 50.69 9.50
C THR A 279 8.79 50.99 8.10
N ASP A 280 8.42 49.96 7.31
CA ASP A 280 7.90 50.12 5.93
C ASP A 280 6.67 49.23 5.61
N GLY A 281 5.86 48.83 6.61
CA GLY A 281 4.74 47.91 6.35
C GLY A 281 5.20 46.48 6.05
N GLY A 282 6.19 46.03 6.84
CA GLY A 282 6.76 44.69 6.95
C GLY A 282 6.49 43.71 5.83
N GLY A 283 7.41 43.62 4.86
CA GLY A 283 7.63 42.44 4.01
C GLY A 283 6.38 41.60 3.72
N ALA A 284 5.31 42.23 3.26
CA ALA A 284 4.08 41.55 2.87
C ALA A 284 4.18 41.19 1.39
N LEU A 285 3.54 40.08 0.99
CA LEU A 285 3.08 39.92 -0.39
C LEU A 285 2.46 41.26 -0.83
N ILE A 286 3.09 42.01 -1.73
CA ILE A 286 2.49 43.24 -2.24
C ILE A 286 1.67 42.85 -3.45
N CYS A 287 0.56 42.18 -3.17
CA CYS A 287 -0.62 42.26 -4.00
C CYS A 287 -1.38 43.50 -3.53
N ASP A 288 -1.68 44.40 -4.45
CA ASP A 288 -2.53 45.54 -4.18
C ASP A 288 -3.99 45.09 -4.09
N TYR A 289 -4.57 45.10 -2.89
CA TYR A 289 -6.00 44.81 -2.70
C TYR A 289 -6.86 46.07 -2.55
N THR A 290 -6.25 47.24 -2.69
CA THR A 290 -6.85 48.50 -2.23
C THR A 290 -7.13 49.49 -3.36
N SER A 291 -6.31 49.54 -4.41
CA SER A 291 -6.47 50.55 -5.46
C SER A 291 -7.74 50.39 -6.31
N CYS A 292 -8.30 49.19 -6.32
CA CYS A 292 -9.55 48.86 -7.02
C CYS A 292 -10.67 48.46 -6.06
N ALA A 293 -10.46 48.62 -4.74
CA ALA A 293 -11.47 48.36 -3.74
C ALA A 293 -12.26 49.64 -3.43
N GLY A 294 -13.58 49.52 -3.35
CA GLY A 294 -14.50 50.63 -3.06
C GLY A 294 -15.94 50.20 -3.28
N CYS A 295 -16.91 51.09 -3.05
CA CYS A 295 -18.31 50.72 -3.21
C CYS A 295 -18.66 50.46 -4.70
N THR A 296 -19.07 49.22 -5.01
CA THR A 296 -19.45 48.82 -6.38
C THR A 296 -20.96 48.89 -6.66
N ASP A 297 -21.78 49.19 -5.65
CA ASP A 297 -23.22 49.35 -5.83
C ASP A 297 -23.55 50.69 -6.47
N THR A 298 -23.96 50.67 -7.75
CA THR A 298 -24.36 51.85 -8.53
C THR A 298 -25.51 52.67 -7.92
N THR A 299 -26.22 52.12 -6.93
CA THR A 299 -27.32 52.80 -6.23
C THR A 299 -26.91 53.42 -4.89
N ALA A 300 -25.70 53.12 -4.42
CA ALA A 300 -25.14 53.71 -3.22
C ALA A 300 -24.72 55.17 -3.45
N CYS A 301 -24.81 55.99 -2.40
CA CYS A 301 -24.45 57.41 -2.47
C CYS A 301 -22.94 57.66 -2.58
N ASN A 302 -22.12 56.67 -2.20
CA ASN A 302 -20.66 56.67 -2.30
C ASN A 302 -20.14 55.67 -3.34
N TYR A 303 -20.95 55.32 -4.35
CA TYR A 303 -20.52 54.48 -5.47
C TYR A 303 -19.21 54.99 -6.10
N ASP A 304 -18.25 54.09 -6.27
CA ASP A 304 -16.99 54.35 -6.97
C ASP A 304 -16.95 53.57 -8.28
N ALA A 305 -16.95 54.29 -9.40
CA ALA A 305 -16.89 53.70 -10.73
C ALA A 305 -15.52 53.09 -11.09
N ALA A 306 -14.46 53.42 -10.33
CA ALA A 306 -13.14 52.83 -10.49
C ALA A 306 -12.98 51.55 -9.65
N ALA A 307 -13.86 51.30 -8.68
CA ALA A 307 -13.84 50.09 -7.89
C ALA A 307 -14.31 48.88 -8.71
N THR A 308 -13.50 47.82 -8.72
CA THR A 308 -13.87 46.51 -9.27
C THR A 308 -14.19 45.50 -8.18
N GLN A 309 -13.86 45.82 -6.92
CA GLN A 309 -14.09 44.98 -5.76
C GLN A 309 -14.82 45.76 -4.67
N ASP A 310 -15.89 45.17 -4.13
CA ASP A 310 -16.65 45.77 -3.04
C ASP A 310 -15.88 45.64 -1.72
N ASP A 311 -15.55 46.77 -1.11
CA ASP A 311 -14.90 46.83 0.21
C ASP A 311 -15.91 46.87 1.37
N GLY A 312 -17.21 46.80 1.06
CA GLY A 312 -18.28 46.88 2.05
C GLY A 312 -18.55 48.30 2.55
N SER A 313 -17.96 49.33 1.92
CA SER A 313 -18.16 50.73 2.30
C SER A 313 -19.49 51.32 1.79
N CYS A 314 -20.24 50.60 0.94
CA CYS A 314 -21.47 51.10 0.33
C CYS A 314 -22.48 51.63 1.36
N ALA A 315 -22.95 52.86 1.14
CA ALA A 315 -23.85 53.58 2.01
C ALA A 315 -25.08 54.10 1.26
N THR A 316 -26.16 54.31 2.01
CA THR A 316 -27.37 54.99 1.52
C THR A 316 -27.43 56.39 2.09
N ASP A 317 -28.10 57.30 1.38
CA ASP A 317 -28.46 58.59 1.95
C ASP A 317 -29.43 58.41 3.12
N ASP A 318 -29.21 59.19 4.18
CA ASP A 318 -30.14 59.30 5.30
C ASP A 318 -31.34 60.22 4.94
N LEU A 319 -32.29 60.43 5.87
CA LEU A 319 -33.43 61.33 5.66
C LEU A 319 -33.01 62.80 5.47
N CYS A 320 -31.81 63.16 5.88
CA CYS A 320 -31.21 64.48 5.70
C CYS A 320 -30.47 64.59 4.35
N GLY A 321 -30.39 63.51 3.57
CA GLY A 321 -29.63 63.45 2.32
C GLY A 321 -28.13 63.36 2.52
N VAL A 322 -27.67 62.91 3.69
CA VAL A 322 -26.26 62.70 4.00
C VAL A 322 -25.91 61.24 3.75
N CYS A 323 -24.92 61.02 2.88
CA CYS A 323 -24.43 59.68 2.57
C CYS A 323 -23.84 59.00 3.81
N GLY A 324 -24.41 57.86 4.21
CA GLY A 324 -24.02 57.14 5.42
C GLY A 324 -24.38 57.86 6.73
N GLY A 325 -25.30 58.83 6.68
CA GLY A 325 -25.77 59.57 7.85
C GLY A 325 -26.67 58.76 8.79
N ASP A 326 -26.83 59.25 10.03
CA ASP A 326 -27.60 58.62 11.10
C ASP A 326 -28.89 59.38 11.45
N ASN A 327 -29.34 60.32 10.60
CA ASN A 327 -30.45 61.24 10.86
C ASN A 327 -30.27 62.14 12.11
N SER A 328 -29.04 62.43 12.55
CA SER A 328 -28.81 63.34 13.68
C SER A 328 -28.76 64.82 13.28
N THR A 329 -28.63 65.11 11.99
CA THR A 329 -28.40 66.47 11.46
C THR A 329 -29.66 67.13 10.88
N CYS A 330 -30.77 66.40 10.90
CA CYS A 330 -32.13 66.84 10.69
C CYS A 330 -33.02 66.21 11.78
#